data_AF-A0A9D7FCW5-F1
#
_entry.id   AF-A0A9D7FCW5-F1
#
_cell.length_a   1.000
_cell.length_b   1.000
_cell.length_c   1.000
_cell.angle_alpha   90.00
_cell.angle_beta   90.00
_cell.angle_gamma   90.00
#
_symmetry.space_group_name_H-M   'P 1'
#
loop_
_entity.id
_entity.type
_entity.pdbx_description
1 polymer ?
#
loop_
_entity_poly.entity_id
_entity_poly.type
_entity_poly.pdbx_seq_one_letter_code
_entity_poly.pdbx_strand_id
1 'polypeptide(L)'
;MAEDFNPKVSIVIPVFNGGDFLNQAIDSALAQTYRNIEILVINDGSTDSGETERVALSYGEQIRYYKKSNGGVASALNRAIEEMSGEYFSWLSHDDLYVKKKVARQVEALSLISSTDRERTIFYCDHKVFTSDKENAVPVLLRGVPPGEFRYWLTTENLLHGCTLLIPKRAFVETGRFNESLRTTQDYDLWFRMAGKFRFVHLPERLVKARSHPEQGSVRMSRLALAECNTLLSGFIHDLTDNELIRSSRREPVVAYAQIAASMWYRGFLSAGWLAMRLSLKNFPLSSLKLNVLALGILAKVVVMYSIFEPLRKIIPPSVRLTIKRALRGTGLGELRGPESVRNLELKKKFTEVYEKNIFGGSVSRSGEGSDMVQTAIIRRELPALVEELGIKTFLDAPCGDWYWMKEVDLPVERYIGLDIVEALVEKNQKNFGSEKVSFQCINLAEGDLPMADLVFSRDCLVHLSFADALKIIANFKRSGAKYLLTTTFTDRTRNEDLGDMFWRPLNKKLAPFNFPEPICLINEGCTEGNNRFKDKCLGLWRLQDIKLPESV
;
A
#
# COMPACT_ATOMS: atom_id res chain seq x y z
N MET A 1 6.40 32.61 -32.12
CA MET A 1 7.26 31.42 -32.25
C MET A 1 7.38 30.84 -30.87
N ALA A 2 6.95 29.60 -30.63
CA ALA A 2 7.20 28.96 -29.35
C ALA A 2 8.72 28.89 -29.16
N GLU A 3 9.24 29.32 -28.01
CA GLU A 3 10.63 29.07 -27.64
C GLU A 3 10.96 27.60 -27.89
N ASP A 4 12.11 27.32 -28.51
CA ASP A 4 12.64 25.97 -28.66
C ASP A 4 13.08 25.46 -27.27
N PHE A 5 12.10 25.03 -26.48
CA PHE A 5 12.30 24.62 -25.10
C PHE A 5 12.84 23.19 -25.05
N ASN A 6 14.17 23.08 -24.98
CA ASN A 6 14.91 21.82 -24.99
C ASN A 6 15.94 21.77 -23.85
N PRO A 7 15.52 21.82 -22.56
CA PRO A 7 16.44 21.87 -21.43
C PRO A 7 17.24 20.58 -21.26
N LYS A 8 18.48 20.66 -20.77
CA LYS A 8 19.23 19.44 -20.46
C LYS A 8 18.72 18.78 -19.18
N VAL A 9 18.47 17.47 -19.21
CA VAL A 9 18.02 16.69 -18.04
C VAL A 9 19.12 15.74 -17.56
N SER A 10 19.52 15.86 -16.30
CA SER A 10 20.46 14.95 -15.67
C SER A 10 19.70 13.80 -14.99
N ILE A 11 19.78 12.61 -15.58
CA ILE A 11 19.30 11.38 -14.97
C ILE A 11 20.38 10.88 -14.00
N VAL A 12 20.02 10.73 -12.73
CA VAL A 12 20.95 10.42 -11.64
C VAL A 12 20.63 9.07 -11.05
N ILE A 13 21.61 8.16 -11.07
CA ILE A 13 21.51 6.79 -10.58
C ILE A 13 22.45 6.58 -9.38
N PRO A 14 21.96 6.77 -8.14
CA PRO A 14 22.73 6.36 -6.97
C PRO A 14 22.70 4.83 -6.84
N VAL A 15 23.86 4.21 -6.62
CA VAL A 15 24.00 2.75 -6.51
C VAL A 15 24.90 2.34 -5.35
N PHE A 16 24.45 1.33 -4.61
CA PHE A 16 25.25 0.61 -3.62
C PHE A 16 24.88 -0.87 -3.70
N ASN A 17 25.84 -1.73 -4.04
CA ASN A 17 25.66 -3.17 -4.26
C ASN A 17 24.53 -3.48 -5.27
N GLY A 18 24.57 -2.82 -6.43
CA GLY A 18 23.55 -2.91 -7.47
C GLY A 18 23.89 -3.82 -8.64
N GLY A 19 24.84 -4.75 -8.51
CA GLY A 19 25.27 -5.65 -9.59
C GLY A 19 24.14 -6.39 -10.30
N ASP A 20 23.05 -6.69 -9.60
CA ASP A 20 21.90 -7.43 -10.12
C ASP A 20 20.98 -6.62 -11.05
N PHE A 21 20.90 -5.30 -10.87
CA PHE A 21 19.86 -4.46 -11.50
C PHE A 21 20.38 -3.22 -12.21
N LEU A 22 21.61 -2.77 -11.91
CA LEU A 22 22.14 -1.50 -12.40
C LEU A 22 22.13 -1.40 -13.93
N ASN A 23 22.42 -2.50 -14.64
CA ASN A 23 22.38 -2.52 -16.10
C ASN A 23 20.99 -2.17 -16.64
N GLN A 24 19.93 -2.73 -16.05
CA GLN A 24 18.55 -2.48 -16.48
C GLN A 24 18.15 -1.01 -16.25
N ALA A 25 18.59 -0.41 -15.13
CA ALA A 25 18.37 0.99 -14.85
C ALA A 25 19.06 1.89 -15.90
N ILE A 26 20.35 1.65 -16.17
CA ILE A 26 21.12 2.40 -17.18
C ILE A 26 20.49 2.23 -18.58
N ASP A 27 20.15 1.01 -18.98
CA ASP A 27 19.49 0.74 -20.27
C ASP A 27 18.18 1.52 -20.42
N SER A 28 17.39 1.61 -19.35
CA SER A 28 16.12 2.34 -19.36
C SER A 28 16.30 3.86 -19.48
N ALA A 29 17.41 4.40 -18.95
CA ALA A 29 17.80 5.79 -19.08
C ALA A 29 18.32 6.10 -20.50
N LEU A 30 19.15 5.23 -21.08
CA LEU A 30 19.63 5.36 -22.45
C LEU A 30 18.50 5.23 -23.49
N ALA A 31 17.48 4.42 -23.19
CA ALA A 31 16.32 4.22 -24.05
C ALA A 31 15.32 5.39 -24.05
N GLN A 32 15.58 6.49 -23.34
CA GLN A 32 14.70 7.66 -23.35
C GLN A 32 14.57 8.26 -24.76
N THR A 33 13.35 8.65 -25.13
CA THR A 33 13.09 9.31 -26.42
C THR A 33 13.52 10.77 -26.44
N TYR A 34 13.63 11.41 -25.28
CA TYR A 34 14.20 12.74 -25.13
C TYR A 34 15.73 12.66 -25.14
N ARG A 35 16.39 13.43 -26.02
CA ARG A 35 17.83 13.25 -26.32
C ARG A 35 18.76 14.19 -25.58
N ASN A 36 18.29 15.36 -25.14
CA ASN A 36 19.13 16.29 -24.38
C ASN A 36 19.26 15.85 -22.91
N ILE A 37 19.89 14.70 -22.70
CA ILE A 37 20.08 14.07 -21.39
C ILE A 37 21.55 13.85 -21.10
N GLU A 38 21.87 13.73 -19.82
CA GLU A 38 23.09 13.06 -19.35
C GLU A 38 22.72 12.04 -18.28
N ILE A 39 23.53 11.00 -18.12
CA ILE A 39 23.32 9.94 -17.14
C ILE A 39 24.51 9.91 -16.20
N LEU A 40 24.28 10.16 -14.91
CA LEU A 40 25.30 10.11 -13.87
C LEU A 40 25.05 8.87 -13.01
N VAL A 41 26.04 7.98 -12.91
CA VAL A 41 26.00 6.83 -12.01
C VAL A 41 26.94 7.11 -10.85
N ILE A 42 26.39 7.18 -9.63
CA ILE A 42 27.17 7.44 -8.42
C ILE A 42 27.23 6.17 -7.59
N ASN A 43 28.37 5.48 -7.64
CA ASN A 43 28.65 4.34 -6.80
C ASN A 43 29.06 4.81 -5.39
N ASP A 44 28.18 4.58 -4.44
CA ASP A 44 28.33 4.95 -3.03
C ASP A 44 29.11 3.89 -2.24
N GLY A 45 30.26 3.48 -2.79
CA GLY A 45 31.19 2.59 -2.11
C GLY A 45 30.73 1.14 -2.02
N SER A 46 30.20 0.57 -3.12
CA SER A 46 29.77 -0.83 -3.19
C SER A 46 30.88 -1.81 -2.79
N THR A 47 30.48 -2.88 -2.09
CA THR A 47 31.34 -3.94 -1.54
C THR A 47 31.04 -5.32 -2.13
N ASP A 48 30.34 -5.36 -3.26
CA ASP A 48 29.89 -6.55 -3.99
C ASP A 48 30.97 -7.15 -4.90
N SER A 49 32.20 -7.26 -4.38
CA SER A 49 33.36 -7.82 -5.10
C SER A 49 33.66 -7.15 -6.45
N GLY A 50 33.19 -5.92 -6.66
CA GLY A 50 33.43 -5.13 -7.88
C GLY A 50 32.36 -5.30 -8.96
N GLU A 51 31.31 -6.08 -8.73
CA GLU A 51 30.25 -6.31 -9.73
C GLU A 51 29.54 -5.02 -10.15
N THR A 52 29.13 -4.17 -9.20
CA THR A 52 28.52 -2.86 -9.50
C THR A 52 29.42 -2.00 -10.39
N GLU A 53 30.71 -1.93 -10.06
CA GLU A 53 31.69 -1.12 -10.80
C GLU A 53 31.93 -1.68 -12.20
N ARG A 54 32.07 -3.01 -12.32
CA ARG A 54 32.21 -3.70 -13.60
C ARG A 54 31.01 -3.43 -14.52
N VAL A 55 29.79 -3.49 -14.00
CA VAL A 55 28.56 -3.18 -14.75
C VAL A 55 28.58 -1.72 -15.21
N ALA A 56 28.82 -0.76 -14.31
CA ALA A 56 28.83 0.66 -14.68
C ALA A 56 29.88 0.97 -15.76
N LEU A 57 31.12 0.52 -15.57
CA LEU A 57 32.22 0.81 -16.50
C LEU A 57 32.02 0.18 -17.89
N SER A 58 31.21 -0.88 -18.00
CA SER A 58 30.90 -1.50 -19.29
C SER A 58 30.14 -0.58 -20.26
N TYR A 59 29.50 0.48 -19.77
CA TYR A 59 28.76 1.45 -20.59
C TYR A 59 29.66 2.53 -21.22
N GLY A 60 30.92 2.66 -20.78
CA GLY A 60 31.88 3.63 -21.32
C GLY A 60 31.38 5.08 -21.26
N GLU A 61 31.53 5.82 -22.36
CA GLU A 61 31.18 7.24 -22.45
C GLU A 61 29.66 7.53 -22.47
N GLN A 62 28.82 6.49 -22.54
CA GLN A 62 27.35 6.64 -22.49
C GLN A 62 26.85 7.11 -21.12
N ILE A 63 27.67 6.94 -20.07
CA ILE A 63 27.38 7.40 -18.71
C ILE A 63 28.59 8.17 -18.15
N ARG A 64 28.33 9.00 -17.14
CA ARG A 64 29.37 9.60 -16.29
C ARG A 64 29.38 8.85 -14.96
N TYR A 65 30.41 8.02 -14.75
CA TYR A 65 30.54 7.22 -13.54
C TYR A 65 31.42 7.90 -12.50
N TYR A 66 30.96 7.89 -11.25
CA TYR A 66 31.68 8.40 -10.09
C TYR A 66 31.64 7.39 -8.96
N LYS A 67 32.78 7.17 -8.31
CA LYS A 67 32.89 6.34 -7.11
C LYS A 67 33.27 7.20 -5.92
N LYS A 68 32.61 6.97 -4.79
CA LYS A 68 32.95 7.59 -3.50
C LYS A 68 32.92 6.55 -2.38
N SER A 69 33.39 6.92 -1.19
CA SER A 69 33.15 6.14 0.02
C SER A 69 31.66 6.16 0.39
N ASN A 70 31.16 5.07 0.98
CA ASN A 70 29.74 4.94 1.34
C ASN A 70 29.32 6.03 2.35
N GLY A 71 28.38 6.88 1.94
CA GLY A 71 27.74 7.89 2.78
C GLY A 71 26.21 7.74 2.87
N GLY A 72 25.64 6.75 2.21
CA GLY A 72 24.20 6.59 2.02
C GLY A 72 23.68 7.30 0.76
N VAL A 73 22.45 6.95 0.38
CA VAL A 73 21.78 7.46 -0.83
C VAL A 73 21.74 8.99 -0.89
N ALA A 74 21.53 9.68 0.24
CA ALA A 74 21.57 11.14 0.31
C ALA A 74 22.92 11.71 -0.16
N SER A 75 24.02 11.10 0.29
CA SER A 75 25.40 11.50 -0.05
C SER A 75 25.69 11.26 -1.52
N ALA A 76 25.21 10.14 -2.06
CA ALA A 76 25.33 9.82 -3.49
C ALA A 76 24.53 10.82 -4.36
N LEU A 77 23.29 11.13 -3.98
CA LEU A 77 22.45 12.11 -4.67
C LEU A 77 23.05 13.52 -4.59
N ASN A 78 23.60 13.92 -3.44
CA ASN A 78 24.30 15.20 -3.29
C ASN A 78 25.53 15.30 -4.19
N ARG A 79 26.32 14.24 -4.29
CA ARG A 79 27.45 14.20 -5.23
C ARG A 79 26.97 14.36 -6.68
N ALA A 80 25.87 13.72 -7.07
CA ALA A 80 25.31 13.93 -8.40
C ALA A 80 24.81 15.36 -8.63
N ILE A 81 24.23 16.02 -7.62
CA ILE A 81 23.80 17.43 -7.72
C ILE A 81 25.00 18.37 -7.95
N GLU A 82 26.18 18.01 -7.43
CA GLU A 82 27.43 18.76 -7.70
C GLU A 82 27.93 18.55 -9.13
N GLU A 83 27.83 17.32 -9.64
CA GLU A 83 28.38 16.92 -10.94
C GLU A 83 27.43 17.19 -12.12
N MET A 84 26.14 17.38 -11.85
CA MET A 84 25.13 17.56 -12.88
C MET A 84 25.32 18.88 -13.65
N SER A 85 25.30 18.79 -14.97
CA SER A 85 25.33 19.92 -15.90
C SER A 85 23.93 20.32 -16.41
N GLY A 86 22.93 19.44 -16.26
CA GLY A 86 21.56 19.69 -16.68
C GLY A 86 20.85 20.77 -15.87
N GLU A 87 19.81 21.32 -16.48
CA GLU A 87 18.91 22.30 -15.87
C GLU A 87 17.85 21.63 -14.99
N TYR A 88 17.56 20.35 -15.25
CA TYR A 88 16.64 19.54 -14.46
C TYR A 88 17.31 18.26 -13.96
N PHE A 89 16.95 17.88 -12.75
CA PHE A 89 17.36 16.67 -12.07
C PHE A 89 16.25 15.62 -12.14
N SER A 90 16.63 14.37 -12.41
CA SER A 90 15.73 13.24 -12.52
C SER A 90 16.37 12.02 -11.85
N TRP A 91 15.92 11.64 -10.65
CA TRP A 91 16.44 10.48 -9.94
C TRP A 91 15.93 9.18 -10.57
N LEU A 92 16.79 8.21 -10.81
CA LEU A 92 16.45 6.82 -11.11
C LEU A 92 17.21 5.89 -10.14
N SER A 93 16.52 5.20 -9.22
CA SER A 93 17.16 4.20 -8.37
C SER A 93 17.73 3.06 -9.23
N HIS A 94 18.85 2.49 -8.79
CA HIS A 94 19.57 1.45 -9.56
C HIS A 94 18.77 0.14 -9.76
N ASP A 95 17.71 -0.06 -8.99
CA ASP A 95 16.78 -1.19 -9.05
C ASP A 95 15.49 -0.91 -9.83
N ASP A 96 15.23 0.35 -10.19
CA ASP A 96 14.02 0.81 -10.90
C ASP A 96 14.24 0.98 -12.41
N LEU A 97 13.15 1.21 -13.15
CA LEU A 97 13.17 1.45 -14.61
C LEU A 97 12.36 2.68 -15.00
N TYR A 98 12.88 3.48 -15.93
CA TYR A 98 12.07 4.47 -16.64
C TYR A 98 11.29 3.85 -17.81
N VAL A 99 10.08 4.36 -18.03
CA VAL A 99 9.38 4.17 -19.30
C VAL A 99 10.04 5.05 -20.36
N LYS A 100 10.16 4.58 -21.62
CA LYS A 100 10.89 5.25 -22.71
C LYS A 100 10.54 6.74 -22.91
N LYS A 101 9.30 7.14 -22.61
CA LYS A 101 8.83 8.52 -22.80
C LYS A 101 8.84 9.36 -21.52
N LYS A 102 9.35 8.87 -20.39
CA LYS A 102 9.29 9.54 -19.07
C LYS A 102 9.77 10.99 -19.14
N VAL A 103 11.02 11.19 -19.59
CA VAL A 103 11.61 12.52 -19.66
C VAL A 103 10.90 13.37 -20.72
N ALA A 104 10.60 12.81 -21.89
CA ALA A 104 9.91 13.53 -22.96
C ALA A 104 8.55 14.08 -22.52
N ARG A 105 7.73 13.26 -21.83
CA ARG A 105 6.40 13.67 -21.36
C ARG A 105 6.46 14.76 -20.29
N GLN A 106 7.43 14.68 -19.38
CA GLN A 106 7.58 15.71 -18.35
C GLN A 106 8.14 17.03 -18.92
N VAL A 107 9.07 16.97 -19.89
CA VAL A 107 9.55 18.17 -20.59
C VAL A 107 8.46 18.80 -21.46
N GLU A 108 7.65 18.00 -22.15
CA GLU A 108 6.47 18.45 -22.90
C GLU A 108 5.45 19.12 -21.96
N ALA A 109 5.20 18.55 -20.79
CA ALA A 109 4.33 19.18 -19.79
C ALA A 109 4.91 20.52 -19.28
N LEU A 110 6.23 20.62 -19.11
CA LEU A 110 6.90 21.88 -18.76
C LEU A 110 6.80 22.93 -19.88
N SER A 111 6.86 22.54 -21.15
CA SER A 111 6.80 23.49 -22.28
C SER A 111 5.45 24.20 -22.37
N LEU A 112 4.39 23.60 -21.83
CA LEU A 112 3.04 24.19 -21.76
C LEU A 112 2.88 25.21 -20.60
N ILE A 113 3.88 25.32 -19.72
CA ILE A 113 3.89 26.26 -18.60
C ILE A 113 4.66 27.53 -19.01
N SER A 114 4.21 28.68 -18.51
CA SER A 114 4.90 29.97 -18.67
C SER A 114 6.36 29.86 -18.23
N SER A 115 7.29 30.56 -18.89
CA SER A 115 8.73 30.48 -18.56
C SER A 115 9.01 30.78 -17.09
N THR A 116 8.32 31.77 -16.51
CA THR A 116 8.44 32.14 -15.09
C THR A 116 7.94 31.07 -14.12
N ASP A 117 6.84 30.38 -14.45
CA ASP A 117 6.30 29.32 -13.59
C ASP A 117 7.01 27.98 -13.77
N ARG A 118 7.63 27.77 -14.94
CA ARG A 118 8.31 26.54 -15.30
C ARG A 118 9.50 26.26 -14.39
N GLU A 119 10.34 27.26 -14.13
CA GLU A 119 11.46 27.15 -13.18
C GLU A 119 11.00 26.95 -11.73
N ARG A 120 9.72 27.19 -11.44
CA ARG A 120 9.08 27.01 -10.12
C ARG A 120 8.24 25.74 -10.04
N THR A 121 8.26 24.89 -11.07
CA THR A 121 7.44 23.68 -11.14
C THR A 121 8.28 22.42 -10.97
N ILE A 122 7.82 21.52 -10.09
CA ILE A 122 8.34 20.17 -9.92
C ILE A 122 7.24 19.21 -10.37
N PHE A 123 7.52 18.36 -11.35
CA PHE A 123 6.56 17.34 -11.77
C PHE A 123 6.74 16.06 -10.99
N TYR A 124 5.65 15.42 -10.61
CA TYR A 124 5.59 14.02 -10.20
C TYR A 124 4.58 13.28 -11.07
N CYS A 125 4.71 11.96 -11.17
CA CYS A 125 3.87 11.13 -12.02
C CYS A 125 3.46 9.83 -11.35
N ASP A 126 2.48 9.15 -11.94
CA ASP A 126 2.12 7.80 -11.52
C ASP A 126 3.27 6.83 -11.84
N HIS A 127 3.27 5.68 -11.17
CA HIS A 127 4.25 4.64 -11.44
C HIS A 127 3.59 3.27 -11.47
N LYS A 128 4.38 2.26 -11.76
CA LYS A 128 4.01 0.86 -11.57
C LYS A 128 4.98 0.20 -10.61
N VAL A 129 4.52 -0.78 -9.84
CA VAL A 129 5.38 -1.62 -9.00
C VAL A 129 5.47 -3.01 -9.61
N PHE A 130 6.68 -3.58 -9.66
CA PHE A 130 6.91 -4.93 -10.18
C PHE A 130 7.94 -5.68 -9.33
N THR A 131 8.00 -7.00 -9.49
CA THR A 131 8.95 -7.85 -8.75
C THR A 131 10.04 -8.37 -9.70
N SER A 132 10.09 -9.67 -9.97
CA SER A 132 10.96 -10.26 -10.98
C SER A 132 10.43 -10.03 -12.41
N ASP A 133 9.11 -10.05 -12.58
CA ASP A 133 8.46 -9.84 -13.88
C ASP A 133 8.08 -8.37 -14.10
N LYS A 134 8.79 -7.71 -15.01
CA LYS A 134 8.58 -6.30 -15.39
C LYS A 134 7.35 -6.06 -16.28
N GLU A 135 6.80 -7.09 -16.91
CA GLU A 135 5.62 -6.96 -17.78
C GLU A 135 4.34 -6.97 -16.93
N ASN A 136 4.34 -7.72 -15.82
CA ASN A 136 3.27 -7.76 -14.82
C ASN A 136 3.40 -6.66 -13.75
N ALA A 137 3.71 -5.44 -14.18
CA ALA A 137 3.85 -4.29 -13.30
C ALA A 137 2.47 -3.66 -12.95
N VAL A 138 2.21 -3.49 -11.66
CA VAL A 138 0.94 -3.02 -11.10
C VAL A 138 0.92 -1.50 -10.99
N PRO A 139 -0.11 -0.79 -11.46
CA PRO A 139 -0.16 0.67 -11.34
C PRO A 139 -0.33 1.17 -9.90
N VAL A 140 0.41 2.21 -9.55
CA VAL A 140 0.19 3.05 -8.36
C VAL A 140 -0.21 4.43 -8.86
N LEU A 141 -1.46 4.81 -8.59
CA LEU A 141 -2.05 6.07 -9.02
C LEU A 141 -1.94 7.08 -7.88
N LEU A 142 -1.18 8.15 -8.10
CA LEU A 142 -1.05 9.22 -7.12
C LEU A 142 -2.22 10.17 -7.25
N ARG A 143 -2.63 10.75 -6.12
CA ARG A 143 -3.62 11.81 -6.12
C ARG A 143 -2.99 13.07 -6.72
N GLY A 144 -3.65 13.67 -7.70
CA GLY A 144 -3.35 15.04 -8.10
C GLY A 144 -3.72 16.01 -7.00
N VAL A 145 -2.73 16.59 -6.33
CA VAL A 145 -2.91 17.52 -5.22
C VAL A 145 -2.57 18.95 -5.67
N PRO A 146 -3.42 19.95 -5.39
CA PRO A 146 -3.08 21.35 -5.64
C PRO A 146 -1.77 21.74 -4.93
N PRO A 147 -0.90 22.57 -5.54
CA PRO A 147 0.40 22.91 -4.95
C PRO A 147 0.33 23.43 -3.50
N GLY A 148 -0.68 24.25 -3.19
CA GLY A 148 -0.88 24.80 -1.85
C GLY A 148 -1.44 23.82 -0.80
N GLU A 149 -1.73 22.57 -1.20
CA GLU A 149 -2.17 21.48 -0.32
C GLU A 149 -1.09 20.38 -0.22
N PHE A 150 0.02 20.52 -0.96
CA PHE A 150 1.00 19.45 -1.14
C PHE A 150 1.77 19.10 0.14
N ARG A 151 2.19 20.11 0.92
CA ARG A 151 2.87 19.87 2.22
C ARG A 151 1.99 19.10 3.20
N TYR A 152 0.69 19.41 3.24
CA TYR A 152 -0.26 18.67 4.07
C TYR A 152 -0.42 17.22 3.58
N TRP A 153 -0.55 17.01 2.28
CA TRP A 153 -0.66 15.68 1.68
C TRP A 153 0.60 14.84 1.93
N LEU A 154 1.79 15.42 1.77
CA LEU A 154 3.06 14.75 2.02
C LEU A 154 3.16 14.28 3.48
N THR A 155 2.71 15.10 4.44
CA THR A 155 2.64 14.74 5.86
C THR A 155 1.66 13.59 6.12
N THR A 156 0.52 13.57 5.45
CA THR A 156 -0.60 12.67 5.79
C THR A 156 -0.58 11.33 5.05
N GLU A 157 -0.05 11.26 3.83
CA GLU A 157 -0.18 10.06 2.97
C GLU A 157 1.13 9.28 2.78
N ASN A 158 2.31 9.92 2.69
CA ASN A 158 3.61 9.26 2.53
C ASN A 158 3.70 8.20 1.41
N LEU A 159 3.19 8.54 0.21
CA LEU A 159 3.10 7.63 -0.97
C LEU A 159 3.98 8.02 -2.16
N LEU A 160 4.70 9.14 -2.06
CA LEU A 160 5.44 9.74 -3.15
C LEU A 160 6.81 9.07 -3.37
N HIS A 161 7.12 8.73 -4.62
CA HIS A 161 8.32 7.98 -5.00
C HIS A 161 9.32 8.87 -5.77
N GLY A 162 10.60 8.88 -5.37
CA GLY A 162 11.63 9.76 -5.93
C GLY A 162 11.85 9.68 -7.42
N CYS A 163 11.81 8.47 -7.98
CA CYS A 163 11.95 8.28 -9.42
C CYS A 163 10.89 8.97 -10.28
N THR A 164 9.75 9.36 -9.69
CA THR A 164 8.66 10.02 -10.41
C THR A 164 8.96 11.49 -10.73
N LEU A 165 9.96 12.08 -10.09
CA LEU A 165 10.19 13.52 -10.17
C LEU A 165 10.93 14.00 -11.40
N LEU A 166 10.64 15.25 -11.77
CA LEU A 166 11.52 16.13 -12.52
C LEU A 166 11.65 17.46 -11.76
N ILE A 167 12.87 17.77 -11.30
CA ILE A 167 13.15 18.88 -10.37
C ILE A 167 14.03 19.92 -11.08
N PRO A 168 13.70 21.22 -11.11
CA PRO A 168 14.59 22.24 -11.63
C PRO A 168 15.82 22.37 -10.72
N LYS A 169 17.03 22.49 -11.29
CA LYS A 169 18.29 22.62 -10.55
C LYS A 169 18.25 23.75 -9.51
N ARG A 170 17.54 24.82 -9.82
CA ARG A 170 17.27 25.97 -8.94
C ARG A 170 16.67 25.56 -7.58
N ALA A 171 15.88 24.50 -7.52
CA ALA A 171 15.28 24.03 -6.27
C ALA A 171 16.33 23.62 -5.23
N PHE A 172 17.44 22.99 -5.65
CA PHE A 172 18.54 22.63 -4.74
C PHE A 172 19.34 23.84 -4.26
N VAL A 173 19.41 24.90 -5.07
CA VAL A 173 20.04 26.17 -4.68
C VAL A 173 19.19 26.89 -3.64
N GLU A 174 17.88 26.99 -3.86
CA GLU A 174 17.00 27.77 -2.99
C GLU A 174 16.52 27.04 -1.73
N THR A 175 16.56 25.72 -1.71
CA THR A 175 16.08 24.92 -0.57
C THR A 175 17.16 24.11 0.13
N GLY A 176 18.38 24.07 -0.43
CA GLY A 176 19.43 23.16 0.00
C GLY A 176 19.30 21.78 -0.64
N ARG A 177 20.27 20.90 -0.37
CA ARG A 177 20.34 19.55 -0.93
C ARG A 177 19.76 18.50 0.03
N PHE A 178 20.00 17.21 -0.23
CA PHE A 178 19.56 16.14 0.66
C PHE A 178 20.32 16.21 1.99
N ASN A 179 19.62 15.97 3.10
CA ASN A 179 20.25 15.89 4.41
C ASN A 179 20.91 14.52 4.62
N GLU A 180 22.25 14.47 4.59
CA GLU A 180 23.02 13.21 4.70
C GLU A 180 22.94 12.52 6.07
N SER A 181 22.44 13.23 7.10
CA SER A 181 22.18 12.61 8.41
C SER A 181 20.93 11.73 8.42
N LEU A 182 20.04 11.86 7.43
CA LEU A 182 18.85 11.02 7.27
C LEU A 182 19.18 9.84 6.36
N ARG A 183 19.01 8.62 6.86
CA ARG A 183 19.35 7.40 6.11
C ARG A 183 18.20 6.87 5.26
N THR A 184 16.97 7.15 5.65
CA THR A 184 15.77 6.54 5.05
C THR A 184 14.70 7.55 4.67
N THR A 185 14.72 8.77 5.22
CA THR A 185 13.71 9.81 4.97
C THR A 185 14.29 11.11 4.38
N GLN A 186 15.51 11.04 3.84
CA GLN A 186 16.22 12.17 3.22
C GLN A 186 15.44 12.83 2.07
N ASP A 187 14.64 12.04 1.37
CA ASP A 187 13.80 12.49 0.28
C ASP A 187 12.65 13.31 0.84
N TYR A 188 11.79 12.75 1.69
CA TYR A 188 10.65 13.48 2.24
C TYR A 188 11.02 14.82 2.87
N ASP A 189 12.14 14.90 3.60
CA ASP A 189 12.70 16.15 4.12
C ASP A 189 12.88 17.21 3.01
N LEU A 190 13.59 16.86 1.95
CA LEU A 190 13.85 17.78 0.84
C LEU A 190 12.57 18.21 0.14
N TRP A 191 11.60 17.31 -0.02
CA TRP A 191 10.40 17.59 -0.80
C TRP A 191 9.46 18.50 -0.02
N PHE A 192 9.40 18.33 1.29
CA PHE A 192 8.66 19.24 2.15
C PHE A 192 9.25 20.65 2.13
N ARG A 193 10.59 20.78 2.16
CA ARG A 193 11.29 22.07 1.99
C ARG A 193 11.04 22.68 0.61
N MET A 194 11.12 21.88 -0.46
CA MET A 194 10.82 22.30 -1.83
C MET A 194 9.38 22.75 -1.99
N ALA A 195 8.41 22.04 -1.41
CA ALA A 195 6.98 22.36 -1.54
C ALA A 195 6.60 23.69 -0.88
N GLY A 196 7.45 24.25 0.00
CA GLY A 196 7.29 25.60 0.52
C GLY A 196 7.64 26.71 -0.49
N LYS A 197 8.37 26.40 -1.57
CA LYS A 197 8.85 27.39 -2.57
C LYS A 197 8.56 27.02 -4.03
N PHE A 198 8.21 25.77 -4.30
CA PHE A 198 8.01 25.19 -5.62
C PHE A 198 6.65 24.49 -5.71
N ARG A 199 6.08 24.50 -6.90
CA ARG A 199 4.76 23.92 -7.19
C ARG A 199 4.94 22.47 -7.61
N PHE A 200 4.46 21.54 -6.81
CA PHE A 200 4.35 20.14 -7.21
C PHE A 200 3.13 19.94 -8.10
N VAL A 201 3.34 19.48 -9.32
CA VAL A 201 2.28 19.27 -10.32
C VAL A 201 2.26 17.81 -10.72
N HIS A 202 1.06 17.22 -10.67
CA HIS A 202 0.84 15.82 -11.05
C HIS A 202 0.70 15.68 -12.56
N LEU A 203 1.45 14.74 -13.13
CA LEU A 203 1.25 14.22 -14.46
C LEU A 203 0.67 12.80 -14.33
N PRO A 204 -0.62 12.56 -14.63
CA PRO A 204 -1.31 11.28 -14.39
C PRO A 204 -0.94 10.21 -15.45
N GLU A 205 0.35 10.02 -15.67
CA GLU A 205 0.93 9.05 -16.58
C GLU A 205 1.87 8.13 -15.80
N ARG A 206 1.88 6.84 -16.16
CA ARG A 206 2.69 5.82 -15.49
C ARG A 206 4.06 5.77 -16.14
N LEU A 207 4.97 6.61 -15.67
CA LEU A 207 6.26 6.84 -16.36
C LEU A 207 7.45 6.15 -15.71
N VAL A 208 7.24 5.47 -14.59
CA VAL A 208 8.26 4.71 -13.85
C VAL A 208 7.75 3.30 -13.56
N LYS A 209 8.63 2.30 -13.60
CA LYS A 209 8.42 0.99 -13.00
C LYS A 209 9.37 0.87 -11.80
N ALA A 210 8.82 0.89 -10.59
CA ALA A 210 9.54 0.70 -9.35
C ALA A 210 9.63 -0.80 -9.02
N ARG A 211 10.82 -1.29 -8.69
CA ARG A 211 10.97 -2.70 -8.30
C ARG A 211 10.62 -2.88 -6.83
N SER A 212 10.14 -4.05 -6.47
CA SER A 212 9.97 -4.47 -5.08
C SER A 212 10.73 -5.77 -4.85
N HIS A 213 11.65 -5.77 -3.89
CA HIS A 213 12.44 -6.94 -3.54
C HIS A 213 12.94 -6.90 -2.08
N PRO A 214 13.32 -8.05 -1.48
CA PRO A 214 13.68 -8.13 -0.06
C PRO A 214 14.92 -7.32 0.36
N GLU A 215 15.79 -7.03 -0.60
CA GLU A 215 17.08 -6.37 -0.35
C GLU A 215 17.00 -4.84 -0.32
N GLN A 216 15.82 -4.27 -0.57
CA GLN A 216 15.61 -2.82 -0.57
C GLN A 216 15.87 -2.20 0.80
N GLY A 217 16.43 -0.99 0.80
CA GLY A 217 16.75 -0.25 2.02
C GLY A 217 15.52 -0.01 2.90
N SER A 218 14.37 0.30 2.30
CA SER A 218 13.09 0.48 3.00
C SER A 218 12.62 -0.77 3.76
N VAL A 219 12.96 -1.97 3.26
CA VAL A 219 12.66 -3.26 3.90
C VAL A 219 13.68 -3.54 5.00
N ARG A 220 14.98 -3.47 4.67
CA ARG A 220 16.08 -3.81 5.59
C ARG A 220 16.21 -2.86 6.76
N MET A 221 15.85 -1.58 6.59
CA MET A 221 16.01 -0.52 7.58
C MET A 221 14.67 -0.06 8.19
N SER A 222 13.62 -0.88 8.09
CA SER A 222 12.25 -0.54 8.52
C SER A 222 12.14 0.05 9.94
N ARG A 223 12.92 -0.45 10.91
CA ARG A 223 12.94 0.10 12.29
C ARG A 223 13.52 1.52 12.34
N LEU A 224 14.61 1.77 11.62
CA LEU A 224 15.22 3.10 11.53
C LEU A 224 14.28 4.03 10.75
N ALA A 225 13.68 3.55 9.66
CA ALA A 225 12.69 4.30 8.88
C ALA A 225 11.51 4.75 9.74
N LEU A 226 10.95 3.87 10.57
CA LEU A 226 9.88 4.24 11.49
C LEU A 226 10.30 5.35 12.47
N ALA A 227 11.52 5.27 13.01
CA ALA A 227 12.06 6.25 13.95
C ALA A 227 12.34 7.61 13.27
N GLU A 228 13.00 7.60 12.11
CA GLU A 228 13.25 8.81 11.31
C GLU A 228 11.94 9.45 10.85
N CYS A 229 10.99 8.68 10.32
CA CYS A 229 9.66 9.19 9.94
C CYS A 229 8.94 9.84 11.12
N ASN A 230 8.98 9.25 12.31
CA ASN A 230 8.32 9.81 13.49
C ASN A 230 8.92 11.19 13.86
N THR A 231 10.24 11.35 13.78
CA THR A 231 10.92 12.64 14.00
C THR A 231 10.61 13.63 12.87
N LEU A 232 10.73 13.19 11.62
CA LEU A 232 10.54 14.05 10.45
C LEU A 232 9.11 14.57 10.36
N LEU A 233 8.12 13.70 10.51
CA LEU A 233 6.71 14.07 10.48
C LEU A 233 6.34 14.96 11.67
N SER A 234 6.99 14.81 12.83
CA SER A 234 6.83 15.77 13.93
C SER A 234 7.25 17.18 13.48
N GLY A 235 8.41 17.31 12.83
CA GLY A 235 8.86 18.58 12.25
C GLY A 235 7.87 19.13 11.21
N PHE A 236 7.37 18.27 10.31
CA PHE A 236 6.41 18.71 9.29
C PHE A 236 5.12 19.24 9.89
N ILE A 237 4.57 18.53 10.88
CA ILE A 237 3.36 18.92 11.59
C ILE A 237 3.55 20.28 12.27
N HIS A 238 4.71 20.50 12.89
CA HIS A 238 5.03 21.78 13.50
C HIS A 238 5.08 22.92 12.48
N ASP A 239 5.62 22.67 11.29
CA ASP A 239 5.87 23.69 10.27
C ASP A 239 4.70 23.92 9.31
N LEU A 240 3.61 23.15 9.42
CA LEU A 240 2.37 23.39 8.68
C LEU A 240 1.71 24.68 9.18
N THR A 241 1.35 25.56 8.24
CA THR A 241 0.61 26.79 8.55
C THR A 241 -0.88 26.52 8.68
N ASP A 242 -1.59 27.38 9.42
CA ASP A 242 -3.05 27.29 9.54
C ASP A 242 -3.75 27.37 8.18
N ASN A 243 -3.23 28.18 7.26
CA ASN A 243 -3.74 28.26 5.89
C ASN A 243 -3.61 26.93 5.13
N GLU A 244 -2.49 26.23 5.27
CA GLU A 244 -2.31 24.91 4.65
C GLU A 244 -3.26 23.87 5.27
N LEU A 245 -3.45 23.90 6.59
CA LEU A 245 -4.38 23.03 7.30
C LEU A 245 -5.83 23.27 6.86
N ILE A 246 -6.29 24.51 6.90
CA ILE A 246 -7.66 24.89 6.54
C ILE A 246 -7.93 24.59 5.07
N ARG A 247 -7.01 24.95 4.17
CA ARG A 247 -7.17 24.71 2.73
C ARG A 247 -7.26 23.21 2.42
N SER A 248 -6.40 22.40 3.02
CA SER A 248 -6.30 20.97 2.66
C SER A 248 -7.36 20.12 3.36
N SER A 249 -7.61 20.36 4.64
CA SER A 249 -8.57 19.58 5.43
C SER A 249 -10.01 20.09 5.34
N ARG A 250 -10.20 21.35 4.93
CA ARG A 250 -11.48 22.08 5.01
C ARG A 250 -12.01 22.16 6.45
N ARG A 251 -11.10 22.19 7.43
CA ARG A 251 -11.40 22.24 8.87
C ARG A 251 -10.57 23.33 9.55
N GLU A 252 -11.10 23.83 10.66
CA GLU A 252 -10.33 24.69 11.57
C GLU A 252 -9.08 23.98 12.11
N PRO A 253 -7.98 24.70 12.39
CA PRO A 253 -6.71 24.11 12.83
C PRO A 253 -6.86 23.14 14.01
N VAL A 254 -7.73 23.45 14.97
CA VAL A 254 -8.04 22.59 16.12
C VAL A 254 -8.49 21.18 15.70
N VAL A 255 -9.35 21.07 14.68
CA VAL A 255 -9.85 19.78 14.17
C VAL A 255 -8.84 19.15 13.22
N ALA A 256 -8.17 19.93 12.38
CA ALA A 256 -7.17 19.45 11.44
C ALA A 256 -5.99 18.78 12.16
N TYR A 257 -5.45 19.41 13.21
CA TYR A 257 -4.41 18.83 14.05
C TYR A 257 -4.88 17.58 14.81
N ALA A 258 -6.14 17.53 15.25
CA ALA A 258 -6.69 16.33 15.88
C ALA A 258 -6.75 15.14 14.90
N GLN A 259 -7.10 15.39 13.64
CA GLN A 259 -7.10 14.39 12.58
C GLN A 259 -5.68 13.92 12.24
N ILE A 260 -4.73 14.85 12.13
CA ILE A 260 -3.31 14.52 11.96
C ILE A 260 -2.84 13.63 13.13
N ALA A 261 -3.15 14.00 14.38
CA ALA A 261 -2.79 13.22 15.56
C ALA A 261 -3.29 11.78 15.47
N ALA A 262 -4.58 11.61 15.11
CA ALA A 262 -5.18 10.30 14.92
C ALA A 262 -4.50 9.48 13.81
N SER A 263 -4.22 10.10 12.66
CA SER A 263 -3.51 9.47 11.55
C SER A 263 -2.09 9.03 11.93
N MET A 264 -1.34 9.90 12.63
CA MET A 264 0.02 9.61 13.06
C MET A 264 0.08 8.42 14.02
N TRP A 265 -0.80 8.41 15.02
CA TRP A 265 -0.90 7.29 15.95
C TRP A 265 -1.31 5.99 15.26
N TYR A 266 -2.26 6.04 14.31
CA TYR A 266 -2.65 4.86 13.52
C TYR A 266 -1.49 4.26 12.72
N ARG A 267 -0.64 5.12 12.14
CA ARG A 267 0.55 4.74 11.37
C ARG A 267 1.77 4.39 12.23
N GLY A 268 1.66 4.47 13.57
CA GLY A 268 2.73 4.14 14.51
C GLY A 268 3.70 5.28 14.84
N PHE A 269 3.46 6.51 14.36
CA PHE A 269 4.29 7.69 14.62
C PHE A 269 3.86 8.38 15.92
N LEU A 270 4.24 7.78 17.04
CA LEU A 270 3.75 8.20 18.36
C LEU A 270 4.09 9.65 18.70
N SER A 271 5.34 10.07 18.48
CA SER A 271 5.81 11.42 18.83
C SER A 271 5.13 12.48 17.98
N ALA A 272 4.99 12.21 16.68
CA ALA A 272 4.27 13.07 15.75
C ALA A 272 2.80 13.24 16.16
N GLY A 273 2.15 12.15 16.58
CA GLY A 273 0.78 12.18 17.09
C GLY A 273 0.64 13.00 18.38
N TRP A 274 1.57 12.84 19.33
CA TRP A 274 1.57 13.63 20.57
C TRP A 274 1.76 15.12 20.31
N LEU A 275 2.64 15.49 19.39
CA LEU A 275 2.85 16.87 18.99
C LEU A 275 1.60 17.45 18.33
N ALA A 276 1.01 16.75 17.35
CA ALA A 276 -0.22 17.17 16.71
C ALA A 276 -1.37 17.36 17.72
N MET A 277 -1.49 16.48 18.71
CA MET A 277 -2.46 16.64 19.80
C MET A 277 -2.22 17.94 20.57
N ARG A 278 -0.98 18.24 20.97
CA ARG A 278 -0.65 19.48 21.69
C ARG A 278 -0.99 20.72 20.86
N LEU A 279 -0.72 20.69 19.54
CA LEU A 279 -1.06 21.77 18.63
C LEU A 279 -2.57 21.93 18.44
N SER A 280 -3.32 20.82 18.41
CA SER A 280 -4.79 20.86 18.44
C SER A 280 -5.29 21.57 19.70
N LEU A 281 -4.81 21.17 20.89
CA LEU A 281 -5.22 21.77 22.17
C LEU A 281 -4.86 23.25 22.27
N LYS A 282 -3.70 23.67 21.75
CA LYS A 282 -3.28 25.08 21.70
C LYS A 282 -4.21 25.95 20.84
N ASN A 283 -4.86 25.36 19.84
CA ASN A 283 -5.74 26.05 18.91
C ASN A 283 -7.22 26.06 19.32
N PHE A 284 -7.55 25.79 20.60
CA PHE A 284 -8.94 25.79 21.06
C PHE A 284 -9.55 27.19 20.97
N PRO A 285 -10.52 27.45 20.08
CA PRO A 285 -11.21 28.73 20.08
C PRO A 285 -11.98 28.93 21.39
N LEU A 286 -11.78 30.06 22.06
CA LEU A 286 -12.63 30.49 23.18
C LEU A 286 -14.08 30.70 22.75
N SER A 287 -14.31 30.99 21.46
CA SER A 287 -15.61 31.30 20.87
C SER A 287 -16.44 30.09 20.46
N SER A 288 -15.90 28.86 20.46
CA SER A 288 -16.64 27.69 19.96
C SER A 288 -16.40 26.42 20.78
N LEU A 289 -17.27 26.22 21.77
CA LEU A 289 -17.32 25.00 22.57
C LEU A 289 -17.54 23.74 21.71
N LYS A 290 -18.32 23.85 20.63
CA LYS A 290 -18.61 22.73 19.71
C LYS A 290 -17.37 22.20 19.01
N LEU A 291 -16.47 23.08 18.55
CA LEU A 291 -15.22 22.69 17.89
C LEU A 291 -14.25 22.04 18.89
N ASN A 292 -14.17 22.58 20.10
CA ASN A 292 -13.34 22.04 21.18
C ASN A 292 -13.82 20.64 21.58
N VAL A 293 -15.13 20.43 21.72
CA VAL A 293 -15.71 19.11 22.01
C VAL A 293 -15.43 18.11 20.89
N LEU A 294 -15.52 18.53 19.62
CA LEU A 294 -15.19 17.66 18.48
C LEU A 294 -13.72 17.24 18.47
N ALA A 295 -12.80 18.18 18.67
CA ALA A 295 -11.37 17.89 18.72
C ALA A 295 -11.00 17.02 19.92
N LEU A 296 -11.53 17.32 21.12
CA LEU A 296 -11.38 16.47 22.31
C LEU A 296 -11.94 15.08 22.06
N GLY A 297 -13.07 14.94 21.35
CA GLY A 297 -13.65 13.66 20.99
C GLY A 297 -12.74 12.83 20.07
N ILE A 298 -12.10 13.46 19.09
CA ILE A 298 -11.11 12.79 18.21
C ILE A 298 -9.89 12.36 19.03
N LEU A 299 -9.33 13.26 19.83
CA LEU A 299 -8.12 13.01 20.62
C LEU A 299 -8.35 11.96 21.71
N ALA A 300 -9.45 12.08 22.46
CA ALA A 300 -9.80 11.13 23.54
C ALA A 300 -10.00 9.71 23.00
N LYS A 301 -10.59 9.56 21.81
CA LYS A 301 -10.74 8.23 21.18
C LYS A 301 -9.40 7.56 20.91
N VAL A 302 -8.38 8.31 20.53
CA VAL A 302 -7.07 7.74 20.20
C VAL A 302 -6.17 7.62 21.43
N VAL A 303 -6.20 8.60 22.34
CA VAL A 303 -5.46 8.56 23.62
C VAL A 303 -5.96 7.42 24.51
N VAL A 304 -7.27 7.21 24.62
CA VAL A 304 -7.77 6.06 25.39
C VAL A 304 -7.37 4.74 24.73
N MET A 305 -7.36 4.68 23.40
CA MET A 305 -6.91 3.50 22.66
C MET A 305 -5.42 3.20 22.87
N TYR A 306 -4.56 4.22 22.96
CA TYR A 306 -3.09 4.04 23.01
C TYR A 306 -2.45 4.16 24.40
N SER A 307 -2.90 5.05 25.28
CA SER A 307 -2.27 5.32 26.59
C SER A 307 -2.83 4.48 27.72
N ILE A 308 -4.10 4.11 27.62
CA ILE A 308 -4.77 3.26 28.62
C ILE A 308 -4.83 1.83 28.07
N PHE A 309 -5.30 1.65 26.83
CA PHE A 309 -5.56 0.32 26.32
C PHE A 309 -4.33 -0.47 25.87
N GLU A 310 -3.39 0.11 25.13
CA GLU A 310 -2.22 -0.64 24.62
C GLU A 310 -1.30 -1.20 25.74
N PRO A 311 -0.92 -0.43 26.79
CA PRO A 311 -0.12 -0.95 27.89
C PRO A 311 -0.87 -2.02 28.71
N LEU A 312 -2.17 -1.80 28.94
CA LEU A 312 -3.05 -2.74 29.64
C LEU A 312 -3.53 -3.90 28.74
N ARG A 313 -3.21 -3.88 27.45
CA ARG A 313 -3.53 -4.93 26.45
C ARG A 313 -2.82 -6.25 26.71
N LYS A 314 -1.88 -6.30 27.64
CA LYS A 314 -1.28 -7.56 28.08
C LYS A 314 -1.94 -8.12 29.35
N ILE A 315 -2.77 -7.33 30.05
CA ILE A 315 -3.22 -7.62 31.42
C ILE A 315 -4.77 -7.68 31.53
N ILE A 316 -5.52 -6.92 30.74
CA ILE A 316 -7.00 -6.88 30.80
C ILE A 316 -7.62 -8.02 29.97
N PRO A 317 -8.62 -8.80 30.44
CA PRO A 317 -9.29 -9.82 29.62
C PRO A 317 -9.99 -9.24 28.37
N PRO A 318 -10.00 -9.92 27.21
CA PRO A 318 -10.53 -9.39 25.95
C PRO A 318 -11.97 -8.85 26.01
N SER A 319 -12.83 -9.45 26.85
CA SER A 319 -14.23 -9.08 27.05
C SER A 319 -14.41 -7.67 27.65
N VAL A 320 -13.59 -7.30 28.63
CA VAL A 320 -13.63 -5.97 29.28
C VAL A 320 -13.10 -4.88 28.33
N ARG A 321 -12.19 -5.23 27.43
CA ARG A 321 -11.67 -4.32 26.40
C ARG A 321 -12.74 -3.90 25.40
N LEU A 322 -13.67 -4.80 25.09
CA LEU A 322 -14.81 -4.53 24.19
C LEU A 322 -15.78 -3.52 24.82
N THR A 323 -16.12 -3.69 26.10
CA THR A 323 -17.09 -2.84 26.80
C THR A 323 -16.65 -1.38 26.89
N ILE A 324 -15.38 -1.13 27.14
CA ILE A 324 -14.85 0.25 27.25
C ILE A 324 -14.68 0.89 25.86
N LYS A 325 -14.31 0.12 24.83
CA LYS A 325 -14.31 0.59 23.43
C LYS A 325 -15.70 1.00 22.93
N ARG A 326 -16.76 0.32 23.40
CA ARG A 326 -18.16 0.64 23.10
C ARG A 326 -18.59 1.98 23.73
N ALA A 327 -18.22 2.24 24.98
CA ALA A 327 -18.60 3.46 25.71
C ALA A 327 -18.03 4.75 25.10
N LEU A 328 -16.82 4.70 24.54
CA LEU A 328 -16.12 5.89 24.01
C LEU A 328 -16.48 6.24 22.55
N ARG A 329 -17.28 5.40 21.88
CA ARG A 329 -17.66 5.59 20.47
C ARG A 329 -18.96 6.39 20.27
N GLY A 330 -19.74 6.60 21.32
CA GLY A 330 -21.14 7.07 21.24
C GLY A 330 -21.44 8.57 21.06
N THR A 331 -20.49 9.49 20.89
CA THR A 331 -20.78 10.95 20.96
C THR A 331 -20.76 11.77 19.65
N GLY A 332 -20.50 11.17 18.48
CA GLY A 332 -20.75 11.77 17.13
C GLY A 332 -19.96 13.05 16.75
N LEU A 333 -19.74 13.41 15.49
CA LEU A 333 -19.76 12.69 14.21
C LEU A 333 -19.10 13.58 13.14
N GLY A 334 -18.22 12.97 12.35
CA GLY A 334 -17.84 13.36 11.00
C GLY A 334 -17.56 12.04 10.28
N GLU A 335 -18.23 11.80 9.15
CA GLU A 335 -18.40 10.52 8.45
C GLU A 335 -17.28 9.49 8.70
N LEU A 336 -17.66 8.39 9.36
CA LEU A 336 -16.81 7.23 9.58
C LEU A 336 -16.44 6.66 8.20
N ARG A 337 -15.15 6.72 7.84
CA ARG A 337 -14.60 6.05 6.63
C ARG A 337 -13.95 4.70 6.93
N GLY A 338 -14.00 4.25 8.19
CA GLY A 338 -13.45 2.97 8.63
C GLY A 338 -14.50 1.86 8.75
N PRO A 339 -14.09 0.64 9.14
CA PRO A 339 -14.96 -0.54 9.26
C PRO A 339 -16.21 -0.37 10.15
N GLU A 340 -16.20 0.62 11.05
CA GLU A 340 -17.31 0.94 11.93
C GLU A 340 -18.53 1.51 11.18
N SER A 341 -18.32 2.13 10.02
CA SER A 341 -19.38 2.75 9.21
C SER A 341 -20.35 1.77 8.57
N VAL A 342 -19.94 0.51 8.42
CA VAL A 342 -20.69 -0.55 7.74
C VAL A 342 -21.15 -1.65 8.68
N ARG A 343 -20.88 -1.50 9.97
CA ARG A 343 -20.95 -2.59 10.95
C ARG A 343 -22.37 -3.12 11.22
N ASN A 344 -23.36 -2.24 11.20
CA ASN A 344 -24.77 -2.59 11.45
C ASN A 344 -25.56 -2.78 10.15
N LEU A 345 -24.88 -2.79 9.00
CA LEU A 345 -25.51 -3.03 7.72
C LEU A 345 -25.69 -4.53 7.51
N GLU A 346 -26.75 -4.90 6.82
CA GLU A 346 -26.95 -6.27 6.33
C GLU A 346 -25.77 -6.69 5.45
N LEU A 347 -25.51 -8.00 5.35
CA LEU A 347 -24.29 -8.56 4.77
C LEU A 347 -23.98 -8.02 3.36
N LYS A 348 -24.98 -8.02 2.46
CA LYS A 348 -24.82 -7.48 1.09
C LYS A 348 -24.44 -6.00 1.14
N LYS A 349 -25.21 -5.19 1.87
CA LYS A 349 -24.98 -3.75 1.97
C LYS A 349 -23.64 -3.42 2.65
N LYS A 350 -23.25 -4.19 3.66
CA LYS A 350 -21.95 -4.08 4.35
C LYS A 350 -20.80 -4.21 3.37
N PHE A 351 -20.76 -5.29 2.58
CA PHE A 351 -19.65 -5.52 1.66
C PHE A 351 -19.70 -4.63 0.40
N THR A 352 -20.90 -4.24 -0.06
CA THR A 352 -21.03 -3.21 -1.12
C THR A 352 -20.38 -1.90 -0.68
N GLU A 353 -20.69 -1.41 0.51
CA GLU A 353 -20.13 -0.17 1.06
C GLU A 353 -18.61 -0.27 1.29
N VAL A 354 -18.13 -1.45 1.72
CA VAL A 354 -16.69 -1.73 1.87
C VAL A 354 -15.96 -1.60 0.55
N TYR A 355 -16.53 -2.18 -0.50
CA TYR A 355 -15.98 -2.10 -1.83
C TYR A 355 -16.05 -0.67 -2.39
N GLU A 356 -17.19 0.00 -2.33
CA GLU A 356 -17.40 1.33 -2.92
C GLU A 356 -16.52 2.40 -2.25
N LYS A 357 -16.45 2.39 -0.92
CA LYS A 357 -15.68 3.34 -0.11
C LYS A 357 -14.22 2.93 0.11
N ASN A 358 -13.79 1.79 -0.45
CA ASN A 358 -12.46 1.21 -0.26
C ASN A 358 -12.07 1.12 1.23
N ILE A 359 -12.98 0.61 2.08
CA ILE A 359 -12.81 0.59 3.55
C ILE A 359 -11.62 -0.30 3.96
N PHE A 360 -11.32 -1.33 3.15
CA PHE A 360 -10.12 -2.15 3.35
C PHE A 360 -8.81 -1.41 3.07
N GLY A 361 -8.86 -0.23 2.45
CA GLY A 361 -7.71 0.66 2.31
C GLY A 361 -6.62 0.16 1.36
N GLY A 362 -6.89 -0.86 0.55
CA GLY A 362 -5.91 -1.37 -0.40
C GLY A 362 -5.61 -0.34 -1.48
N SER A 363 -4.32 -0.22 -1.81
CA SER A 363 -3.81 0.72 -2.82
C SER A 363 -3.96 0.18 -4.25
N VAL A 364 -3.99 -1.15 -4.39
CA VAL A 364 -4.01 -1.87 -5.68
C VAL A 364 -5.22 -2.79 -5.83
N SER A 365 -5.63 -3.45 -4.74
CA SER A 365 -6.84 -4.27 -4.65
C SER A 365 -7.85 -3.64 -3.69
N ARG A 366 -9.12 -3.56 -4.10
CA ARG A 366 -10.21 -3.15 -3.19
C ARG A 366 -10.55 -4.24 -2.16
N SER A 367 -9.98 -5.43 -2.31
CA SER A 367 -10.07 -6.55 -1.38
C SER A 367 -9.06 -6.45 -0.22
N GLY A 368 -8.28 -5.36 -0.16
CA GLY A 368 -7.32 -5.07 0.92
C GLY A 368 -5.91 -5.65 0.72
N GLU A 369 -4.98 -5.23 1.58
CA GLU A 369 -3.54 -5.57 1.49
C GLU A 369 -3.25 -7.08 1.48
N GLY A 370 -4.10 -7.89 2.12
CA GLY A 370 -3.99 -9.36 2.09
C GLY A 370 -4.18 -9.97 0.70
N SER A 371 -4.69 -9.21 -0.26
CA SER A 371 -4.85 -9.59 -1.67
C SER A 371 -3.74 -9.05 -2.58
N ASP A 372 -2.72 -8.40 -2.01
CA ASP A 372 -1.59 -7.88 -2.77
C ASP A 372 -0.71 -9.01 -3.33
N MET A 373 0.03 -8.70 -4.39
CA MET A 373 0.86 -9.68 -5.12
C MET A 373 1.98 -10.28 -4.27
N VAL A 374 2.46 -9.54 -3.26
CA VAL A 374 3.45 -10.00 -2.28
C VAL A 374 2.82 -11.03 -1.34
N GLN A 375 1.67 -10.70 -0.76
CA GLN A 375 1.00 -11.60 0.21
C GLN A 375 0.47 -12.87 -0.45
N THR A 376 0.19 -12.83 -1.75
CA THR A 376 -0.35 -13.98 -2.50
C THR A 376 0.73 -14.77 -3.26
N ALA A 377 2.00 -14.36 -3.21
CA ALA A 377 3.07 -14.93 -4.03
C ALA A 377 3.22 -16.46 -3.88
N ILE A 378 3.20 -16.97 -2.65
CA ILE A 378 3.29 -18.42 -2.40
C ILE A 378 2.05 -19.12 -2.93
N ILE A 379 0.85 -18.60 -2.66
CA ILE A 379 -0.40 -19.21 -3.09
C ILE A 379 -0.46 -19.30 -4.62
N ARG A 380 -0.07 -18.24 -5.33
CA ARG A 380 -0.06 -18.24 -6.80
C ARG A 380 0.87 -19.31 -7.38
N ARG A 381 1.95 -19.64 -6.68
CA ARG A 381 2.89 -20.70 -7.07
C ARG A 381 2.35 -22.10 -6.78
N GLU A 382 1.76 -22.30 -5.60
CA GLU A 382 1.37 -23.63 -5.12
C GLU A 382 -0.02 -24.07 -5.63
N LEU A 383 -0.93 -23.13 -5.88
CA LEU A 383 -2.33 -23.44 -6.21
C LEU A 383 -2.49 -24.23 -7.52
N PRO A 384 -1.79 -23.91 -8.64
CA PRO A 384 -1.89 -24.70 -9.87
C PRO A 384 -1.51 -26.16 -9.68
N ALA A 385 -0.39 -26.43 -8.99
CA ALA A 385 0.10 -27.77 -8.73
C ALA A 385 -0.89 -28.57 -7.88
N LEU A 386 -1.46 -27.95 -6.84
CA LEU A 386 -2.46 -28.61 -6.01
C LEU A 386 -3.75 -28.93 -6.79
N VAL A 387 -4.19 -28.01 -7.64
CA VAL A 387 -5.39 -28.18 -8.49
C VAL A 387 -5.19 -29.31 -9.49
N GLU A 388 -4.01 -29.40 -10.09
CA GLU A 388 -3.63 -30.49 -10.99
C GLU A 388 -3.55 -31.84 -10.26
N GLU A 389 -2.88 -31.90 -9.10
CA GLU A 389 -2.74 -33.11 -8.29
C GLU A 389 -4.09 -33.70 -7.88
N LEU A 390 -5.05 -32.83 -7.53
CA LEU A 390 -6.40 -33.25 -7.13
C LEU A 390 -7.32 -33.55 -8.32
N GLY A 391 -6.89 -33.27 -9.56
CA GLY A 391 -7.69 -33.45 -10.77
C GLY A 391 -8.94 -32.56 -10.81
N ILE A 392 -8.84 -31.33 -10.32
CA ILE A 392 -9.96 -30.38 -10.24
C ILE A 392 -10.31 -29.85 -11.64
N LYS A 393 -11.55 -30.04 -12.08
CA LYS A 393 -12.05 -29.53 -13.36
C LYS A 393 -12.84 -28.24 -13.20
N THR A 394 -13.64 -28.13 -12.14
CA THR A 394 -14.42 -26.93 -11.81
C THR A 394 -13.97 -26.33 -10.49
N PHE A 395 -13.49 -25.09 -10.55
CA PHE A 395 -12.96 -24.34 -9.42
C PHE A 395 -13.91 -23.21 -9.03
N LEU A 396 -14.46 -23.27 -7.81
CA LEU A 396 -15.37 -22.27 -7.28
C LEU A 396 -14.65 -21.35 -6.30
N ASP A 397 -14.44 -20.09 -6.67
CA ASP A 397 -13.81 -19.07 -5.84
C ASP A 397 -14.86 -18.22 -5.13
N ALA A 398 -14.97 -18.38 -3.81
CA ALA A 398 -16.10 -17.90 -3.00
C ALA A 398 -15.61 -17.29 -1.66
N PRO A 399 -15.44 -15.97 -1.55
CA PRO A 399 -15.66 -14.94 -2.55
C PRO A 399 -14.43 -14.68 -3.42
N CYS A 400 -14.65 -14.34 -4.69
CA CYS A 400 -13.59 -14.06 -5.65
C CYS A 400 -12.97 -12.66 -5.52
N GLY A 401 -13.65 -11.72 -4.83
CA GLY A 401 -13.23 -10.34 -4.71
C GLY A 401 -13.03 -9.67 -6.07
N ASP A 402 -12.15 -8.68 -6.13
CA ASP A 402 -11.85 -7.94 -7.36
C ASP A 402 -11.00 -8.70 -8.38
N TRP A 403 -10.81 -10.01 -8.17
CA TRP A 403 -10.06 -10.93 -9.03
C TRP A 403 -8.62 -10.47 -9.33
N TYR A 404 -8.08 -9.62 -8.46
CA TYR A 404 -6.86 -8.85 -8.73
C TYR A 404 -5.61 -9.72 -8.89
N TRP A 405 -5.39 -10.68 -7.98
CA TRP A 405 -4.24 -11.58 -8.02
C TRP A 405 -4.57 -12.93 -8.66
N MET A 406 -5.83 -13.37 -8.59
CA MET A 406 -6.26 -14.68 -9.09
C MET A 406 -6.20 -14.76 -10.61
N LYS A 407 -6.37 -13.63 -11.32
CA LYS A 407 -6.18 -13.55 -12.78
C LYS A 407 -4.74 -13.89 -13.23
N GLU A 408 -3.79 -13.81 -12.32
CA GLU A 408 -2.36 -14.07 -12.55
C GLU A 408 -1.98 -15.53 -12.23
N VAL A 409 -2.98 -16.37 -11.95
CA VAL A 409 -2.80 -17.80 -11.66
C VAL A 409 -3.29 -18.60 -12.85
N ASP A 410 -2.38 -19.33 -13.48
CA ASP A 410 -2.75 -20.27 -14.53
C ASP A 410 -3.32 -21.55 -13.90
N LEU A 411 -4.63 -21.57 -13.68
CA LEU A 411 -5.33 -22.72 -13.11
C LEU A 411 -5.65 -23.74 -14.22
N PRO A 412 -5.16 -25.00 -14.10
CA PRO A 412 -5.41 -26.07 -15.07
C PRO A 412 -6.82 -26.67 -14.91
N VAL A 413 -7.84 -25.82 -14.98
CA VAL A 413 -9.25 -26.16 -14.80
C VAL A 413 -10.01 -26.00 -16.12
N GLU A 414 -11.10 -26.75 -16.28
CA GLU A 414 -12.03 -26.59 -17.39
C GLU A 414 -12.93 -25.37 -17.17
N ARG A 415 -13.29 -25.09 -15.91
CA ARG A 415 -14.16 -23.99 -15.54
C ARG A 415 -13.75 -23.32 -14.22
N TYR A 416 -13.67 -22.00 -14.24
CA TYR A 416 -13.53 -21.14 -13.07
C TYR A 416 -14.83 -20.36 -12.86
N ILE A 417 -15.34 -20.38 -11.63
CA ILE A 417 -16.54 -19.65 -11.24
C ILE A 417 -16.20 -18.78 -10.02
N GLY A 418 -16.22 -17.46 -10.20
CA GLY A 418 -16.05 -16.50 -9.12
C GLY A 418 -17.39 -16.05 -8.56
N LEU A 419 -17.58 -16.15 -7.24
CA LEU A 419 -18.78 -15.68 -6.56
C LEU A 419 -18.46 -14.46 -5.72
N ASP A 420 -19.31 -13.46 -5.70
CA ASP A 420 -19.22 -12.38 -4.70
C ASP A 420 -20.61 -11.84 -4.37
N ILE A 421 -20.77 -11.27 -3.18
CA ILE A 421 -22.02 -10.65 -2.77
C ILE A 421 -22.15 -9.21 -3.32
N VAL A 422 -21.05 -8.61 -3.79
CA VAL A 422 -20.99 -7.25 -4.32
C VAL A 422 -21.25 -7.23 -5.82
N GLU A 423 -22.48 -6.86 -6.18
CA GLU A 423 -23.00 -6.83 -7.55
C GLU A 423 -22.13 -6.01 -8.53
N ALA A 424 -21.80 -4.76 -8.19
CA ALA A 424 -20.97 -3.91 -9.04
C ALA A 424 -19.54 -4.46 -9.28
N LEU A 425 -19.01 -5.25 -8.35
CA LEU A 425 -17.72 -5.92 -8.48
C LEU A 425 -17.84 -7.13 -9.40
N VAL A 426 -18.89 -7.94 -9.23
CA VAL A 426 -19.18 -9.09 -10.11
C VAL A 426 -19.40 -8.64 -11.54
N GLU A 427 -20.25 -7.63 -11.78
CA GLU A 427 -20.52 -7.11 -13.12
C GLU A 427 -19.24 -6.60 -13.78
N LYS A 428 -18.39 -5.91 -13.02
CA LYS A 428 -17.09 -5.43 -13.49
C LYS A 428 -16.17 -6.59 -13.85
N ASN A 429 -16.10 -7.63 -13.02
CA ASN A 429 -15.26 -8.80 -13.29
C ASN A 429 -15.77 -9.55 -14.52
N GLN A 430 -17.08 -9.83 -14.58
CA GLN A 430 -17.71 -10.51 -15.72
C GLN A 430 -17.47 -9.74 -17.02
N LYS A 431 -17.61 -8.41 -17.00
CA LYS A 431 -17.37 -7.57 -18.18
C LYS A 431 -15.91 -7.60 -18.64
N ASN A 432 -14.97 -7.54 -17.70
CA ASN A 432 -13.56 -7.39 -18.04
C ASN A 432 -12.86 -8.72 -18.32
N PHE A 433 -13.36 -9.82 -17.76
CA PHE A 433 -12.63 -11.08 -17.66
C PHE A 433 -13.48 -12.32 -17.97
N GLY A 434 -14.78 -12.15 -18.20
CA GLY A 434 -15.67 -13.26 -18.55
C GLY A 434 -15.28 -13.93 -19.87
N SER A 435 -15.36 -15.25 -19.89
CA SER A 435 -15.10 -16.09 -21.07
C SER A 435 -15.87 -17.41 -20.95
N GLU A 436 -15.71 -18.31 -21.91
CA GLU A 436 -16.27 -19.68 -21.82
C GLU A 436 -15.71 -20.44 -20.60
N LYS A 437 -14.43 -20.21 -20.26
CA LYS A 437 -13.75 -20.85 -19.12
C LYS A 437 -13.98 -20.10 -17.78
N VAL A 438 -14.24 -18.79 -17.81
CA VAL A 438 -14.26 -17.93 -16.61
C VAL A 438 -15.60 -17.21 -16.50
N SER A 439 -16.31 -17.38 -15.37
CA SER A 439 -17.58 -16.69 -15.12
C SER A 439 -17.64 -16.14 -13.70
N PHE A 440 -18.39 -15.05 -13.51
CA PHE A 440 -18.61 -14.40 -12.21
C PHE A 440 -20.11 -14.27 -11.94
N GLN A 441 -20.54 -14.53 -10.71
CA GLN A 441 -21.95 -14.51 -10.31
C GLN A 441 -22.15 -13.81 -8.98
N CYS A 442 -23.22 -13.02 -8.87
CA CYS A 442 -23.56 -12.31 -7.65
C CYS A 442 -24.42 -13.22 -6.77
N ILE A 443 -23.81 -13.80 -5.72
CA ILE A 443 -24.47 -14.79 -4.85
C ILE A 443 -24.16 -14.48 -3.39
N ASN A 444 -25.20 -14.49 -2.53
CA ASN A 444 -25.02 -14.52 -1.09
C ASN A 444 -24.62 -15.94 -0.66
N LEU A 445 -23.35 -16.15 -0.29
CA LEU A 445 -22.82 -17.48 0.04
C LEU A 445 -23.54 -18.18 1.20
N ALA A 446 -24.24 -17.45 2.07
CA ALA A 446 -24.97 -18.04 3.20
C ALA A 446 -26.35 -18.61 2.81
N GLU A 447 -26.94 -18.13 1.70
CA GLU A 447 -28.35 -18.33 1.37
C GLU A 447 -28.60 -18.79 -0.07
N GLY A 448 -27.77 -18.38 -1.02
CA GLY A 448 -27.96 -18.67 -2.44
C GLY A 448 -27.49 -20.06 -2.84
N ASP A 449 -28.08 -20.58 -3.91
CA ASP A 449 -27.70 -21.86 -4.50
C ASP A 449 -26.32 -21.76 -5.15
N LEU A 450 -25.37 -22.54 -4.63
CA LEU A 450 -24.01 -22.55 -5.16
C LEU A 450 -23.90 -23.51 -6.34
N PRO A 451 -23.22 -23.12 -7.42
CA PRO A 451 -22.99 -24.01 -8.55
C PRO A 451 -22.13 -25.21 -8.14
N MET A 452 -22.40 -26.35 -8.77
CA MET A 452 -21.58 -27.56 -8.58
C MET A 452 -20.14 -27.29 -9.02
N ALA A 453 -19.19 -27.74 -8.21
CA ALA A 453 -17.76 -27.62 -8.45
C ALA A 453 -17.01 -28.78 -7.80
N ASP A 454 -15.76 -29.03 -8.18
CA ASP A 454 -14.94 -30.07 -7.51
C ASP A 454 -14.29 -29.52 -6.23
N LEU A 455 -13.88 -28.26 -6.27
CA LEU A 455 -13.21 -27.54 -5.19
C LEU A 455 -13.89 -26.19 -4.93
N VAL A 456 -14.20 -25.94 -3.65
CA VAL A 456 -14.50 -24.60 -3.16
C VAL A 456 -13.22 -24.00 -2.58
N PHE A 457 -12.80 -22.87 -3.15
CA PHE A 457 -11.74 -22.02 -2.64
C PHE A 457 -12.36 -20.82 -1.93
N SER A 458 -12.09 -20.67 -0.62
CA SER A 458 -12.64 -19.60 0.21
C SER A 458 -11.53 -18.98 1.05
N ARG A 459 -10.70 -18.14 0.44
CA ARG A 459 -9.63 -17.41 1.13
C ARG A 459 -10.17 -16.13 1.77
N ASP A 460 -9.77 -15.87 3.01
CA ASP A 460 -10.07 -14.64 3.76
C ASP A 460 -11.56 -14.22 3.81
N CYS A 461 -12.51 -15.13 3.53
CA CYS A 461 -13.94 -14.87 3.68
C CYS A 461 -14.39 -14.97 5.13
N LEU A 462 -14.23 -16.17 5.68
CA LEU A 462 -14.79 -16.57 6.97
C LEU A 462 -14.16 -15.79 8.13
N VAL A 463 -13.03 -15.12 7.89
CA VAL A 463 -12.33 -14.22 8.81
C VAL A 463 -13.12 -12.93 9.08
N HIS A 464 -14.09 -12.56 8.23
CA HIS A 464 -14.90 -11.33 8.32
C HIS A 464 -16.36 -11.53 8.78
N LEU A 465 -16.73 -12.76 9.16
CA LEU A 465 -18.13 -13.17 9.39
C LEU A 465 -18.38 -13.63 10.83
N SER A 466 -19.62 -13.59 11.31
CA SER A 466 -19.92 -14.24 12.60
C SER A 466 -19.70 -15.76 12.51
N PHE A 467 -19.61 -16.47 13.64
CA PHE A 467 -19.59 -17.93 13.65
C PHE A 467 -20.86 -18.50 13.01
N ALA A 468 -22.02 -17.92 13.30
CA ALA A 468 -23.28 -18.36 12.71
C ALA A 468 -23.25 -18.24 11.17
N ASP A 469 -22.83 -17.09 10.65
CA ASP A 469 -22.75 -16.88 9.19
C ASP A 469 -21.67 -17.75 8.55
N ALA A 470 -20.49 -17.86 9.19
CA ALA A 470 -19.41 -18.70 8.70
C ALA A 470 -19.82 -20.18 8.65
N LEU A 471 -20.53 -20.67 9.66
CA LEU A 471 -21.03 -22.05 9.69
C LEU A 471 -22.13 -22.28 8.65
N LYS A 472 -23.06 -21.32 8.47
CA LYS A 472 -24.06 -21.37 7.39
C LYS A 472 -23.41 -21.45 6.00
N ILE A 473 -22.37 -20.66 5.76
CA ILE A 473 -21.62 -20.71 4.51
C ILE A 473 -20.92 -22.05 4.33
N ILE A 474 -20.29 -22.60 5.36
CA ILE A 474 -19.68 -23.94 5.28
C ILE A 474 -20.74 -25.02 5.00
N ALA A 475 -21.93 -24.91 5.62
CA ALA A 475 -23.06 -25.79 5.32
C ALA A 475 -23.47 -25.67 3.85
N ASN A 476 -23.50 -24.45 3.32
CA ASN A 476 -23.82 -24.22 1.91
C ASN A 476 -22.73 -24.76 0.97
N PHE A 477 -21.44 -24.63 1.34
CA PHE A 477 -20.34 -25.27 0.63
C PHE A 477 -20.47 -26.80 0.61
N LYS A 478 -20.97 -27.43 1.68
CA LYS A 478 -21.28 -28.87 1.67
C LYS A 478 -22.46 -29.20 0.76
N ARG A 479 -23.49 -28.34 0.73
CA ARG A 479 -24.69 -28.54 -0.13
C ARG A 479 -24.42 -28.36 -1.62
N SER A 480 -23.39 -27.61 -2.00
CA SER A 480 -23.01 -27.45 -3.42
C SER A 480 -22.58 -28.75 -4.10
N GLY A 481 -22.31 -29.80 -3.32
CA GLY A 481 -21.82 -31.08 -3.81
C GLY A 481 -20.32 -31.11 -4.07
N ALA A 482 -19.58 -30.05 -3.73
CA ALA A 482 -18.15 -30.02 -3.90
C ALA A 482 -17.42 -31.03 -3.01
N LYS A 483 -16.34 -31.60 -3.55
CA LYS A 483 -15.55 -32.64 -2.85
C LYS A 483 -14.60 -32.02 -1.84
N TYR A 484 -13.97 -30.91 -2.21
CA TYR A 484 -12.92 -30.28 -1.42
C TYR A 484 -13.26 -28.85 -1.01
N LEU A 485 -12.75 -28.45 0.15
CA LEU A 485 -12.70 -27.07 0.62
C LEU A 485 -11.25 -26.67 0.88
N LEU A 486 -10.79 -25.61 0.23
CA LEU A 486 -9.52 -24.95 0.50
C LEU A 486 -9.80 -23.57 1.12
N THR A 487 -9.48 -23.38 2.39
CA THR A 487 -9.83 -22.14 3.11
C THR A 487 -8.76 -21.71 4.11
N THR A 488 -8.76 -20.43 4.46
CA THR A 488 -7.80 -19.83 5.39
C THR A 488 -7.94 -20.41 6.81
N THR A 489 -6.81 -20.76 7.41
CA THR A 489 -6.68 -21.17 8.81
C THR A 489 -5.40 -20.60 9.43
N PHE A 490 -5.38 -20.41 10.74
CA PHE A 490 -4.23 -19.89 11.50
C PHE A 490 -3.79 -20.94 12.52
N THR A 491 -2.66 -21.60 12.28
CA THR A 491 -2.31 -22.85 13.00
C THR A 491 -1.88 -22.64 14.44
N ASP A 492 -1.40 -21.45 14.79
CA ASP A 492 -0.84 -21.18 16.11
C ASP A 492 -1.90 -20.66 17.10
N ARG A 493 -3.17 -20.52 16.66
CA ARG A 493 -4.25 -20.08 17.55
C ARG A 493 -4.66 -21.23 18.47
N THR A 494 -4.77 -20.92 19.76
CA THR A 494 -5.20 -21.86 20.81
C THR A 494 -6.71 -21.80 21.11
N ARG A 495 -7.42 -20.79 20.56
CA ARG A 495 -8.89 -20.67 20.58
C ARG A 495 -9.38 -19.76 19.45
N ASN A 496 -10.65 -19.93 19.07
CA ASN A 496 -11.34 -18.95 18.21
C ASN A 496 -12.20 -18.00 19.05
N GLU A 497 -12.36 -16.78 18.54
CA GLU A 497 -13.29 -15.79 19.08
C GLU A 497 -14.29 -15.43 17.97
N ASP A 498 -15.57 -15.30 18.31
CA ASP A 498 -16.59 -14.88 17.34
C ASP A 498 -16.29 -13.45 16.89
N LEU A 499 -16.75 -13.06 15.70
CA LEU A 499 -16.55 -11.73 15.15
C LEU A 499 -17.03 -10.65 16.09
N GLY A 500 -18.25 -10.80 16.64
CA GLY A 500 -18.84 -9.82 17.55
C GLY A 500 -18.76 -8.40 17.01
N ASP A 501 -17.90 -7.58 17.65
CA ASP A 501 -17.70 -6.17 17.30
C ASP A 501 -16.59 -5.90 16.27
N MET A 502 -15.85 -6.94 15.92
CA MET A 502 -14.68 -6.88 15.05
C MET A 502 -15.11 -6.87 13.58
N PHE A 503 -14.18 -6.47 12.72
CA PHE A 503 -14.38 -6.51 11.27
C PHE A 503 -13.61 -7.66 10.60
N TRP A 504 -12.62 -8.20 11.29
CA TRP A 504 -11.78 -9.32 10.87
C TRP A 504 -11.22 -10.01 12.13
N ARG A 505 -11.01 -11.33 12.08
CA ARG A 505 -10.28 -12.09 13.11
C ARG A 505 -9.62 -13.37 12.54
N PRO A 506 -8.45 -13.79 13.07
CA PRO A 506 -7.85 -15.05 12.69
C PRO A 506 -8.67 -16.22 13.23
N LEU A 507 -8.76 -17.30 12.46
CA LEU A 507 -9.49 -18.51 12.83
C LEU A 507 -8.63 -19.75 12.64
N ASN A 508 -8.57 -20.61 13.65
CA ASN A 508 -8.07 -21.98 13.51
C ASN A 508 -9.26 -22.91 13.25
N LYS A 509 -9.32 -23.49 12.04
CA LYS A 509 -10.45 -24.34 11.63
C LYS A 509 -10.55 -25.65 12.40
N LYS A 510 -9.48 -26.10 13.05
CA LYS A 510 -9.48 -27.30 13.89
C LYS A 510 -10.13 -27.08 15.25
N LEU A 511 -10.26 -25.83 15.69
CA LEU A 511 -10.82 -25.50 16.99
C LEU A 511 -12.32 -25.18 16.90
N ALA A 512 -13.00 -25.28 18.03
CA ALA A 512 -14.39 -24.86 18.16
C ALA A 512 -14.59 -23.41 17.65
N PRO A 513 -15.73 -23.10 17.02
CA PRO A 513 -16.87 -23.98 16.77
C PRO A 513 -16.77 -24.83 15.49
N PHE A 514 -15.70 -24.68 14.70
CA PHE A 514 -15.57 -25.34 13.40
C PHE A 514 -15.20 -26.82 13.52
N ASN A 515 -14.27 -27.17 14.43
CA ASN A 515 -13.87 -28.54 14.74
C ASN A 515 -13.55 -29.39 13.48
N PHE A 516 -12.91 -28.80 12.48
CA PHE A 516 -12.49 -29.54 11.28
C PHE A 516 -11.46 -30.61 11.68
N PRO A 517 -11.41 -31.75 10.97
CA PRO A 517 -10.37 -32.75 11.17
C PRO A 517 -8.99 -32.18 10.77
N GLU A 518 -7.94 -33.00 10.90
CA GLU A 518 -6.63 -32.63 10.34
C GLU A 518 -6.76 -32.30 8.84
N PRO A 519 -6.14 -31.21 8.37
CA PRO A 519 -6.12 -30.89 6.95
C PRO A 519 -5.33 -31.95 6.18
N ILE A 520 -5.75 -32.20 4.94
CA ILE A 520 -5.04 -33.07 3.99
C ILE A 520 -3.66 -32.46 3.69
N CYS A 521 -3.63 -31.14 3.46
CA CYS A 521 -2.41 -30.38 3.29
C CYS A 521 -2.58 -28.93 3.78
N LEU A 522 -1.45 -28.28 4.04
CA LEU A 522 -1.35 -26.87 4.41
C LEU A 522 -0.40 -26.17 3.45
N ILE A 523 -0.84 -25.04 2.90
CA ILE A 523 0.02 -24.09 2.18
C ILE A 523 0.23 -22.91 3.11
N ASN A 524 1.43 -22.76 3.69
CA ASN A 524 1.76 -21.57 4.47
C ASN A 524 1.93 -20.38 3.52
N GLU A 525 1.18 -19.31 3.75
CA GLU A 525 1.14 -18.16 2.83
C GLU A 525 2.39 -17.26 2.95
N GLY A 526 3.23 -17.45 3.97
CA GLY A 526 4.36 -16.56 4.27
C GLY A 526 3.89 -15.15 4.65
N CYS A 527 2.71 -15.05 5.27
CA CYS A 527 2.03 -13.78 5.52
C CYS A 527 2.92 -12.81 6.33
N THR A 528 3.20 -11.66 5.72
CA THR A 528 4.02 -10.59 6.31
C THR A 528 3.18 -9.52 7.01
N GLU A 529 1.85 -9.61 6.90
CA GLU A 529 0.91 -8.66 7.48
C GLU A 529 1.11 -8.50 9.01
N GLY A 530 0.98 -7.25 9.48
CA GLY A 530 1.08 -6.94 10.91
C GLY A 530 2.45 -7.24 11.52
N ASN A 531 3.55 -7.03 10.78
CA ASN A 531 4.93 -7.36 11.19
C ASN A 531 5.13 -8.85 11.51
N ASN A 532 4.78 -9.73 10.58
CA ASN A 532 4.89 -11.20 10.73
C ASN A 532 4.06 -11.78 11.89
N ARG A 533 3.04 -11.04 12.37
CA ARG A 533 2.17 -11.49 13.46
C ARG A 533 1.32 -12.70 13.07
N PHE A 534 1.10 -12.89 11.77
CA PHE A 534 0.26 -13.91 11.17
C PHE A 534 1.05 -14.90 10.31
N LYS A 535 2.33 -15.14 10.64
CA LYS A 535 3.18 -16.12 9.96
C LYS A 535 2.62 -17.56 9.95
N ASP A 536 1.62 -17.82 10.79
CA ASP A 536 0.87 -19.07 10.90
C ASP A 536 -0.36 -19.14 9.98
N LYS A 537 -0.59 -18.11 9.15
CA LYS A 537 -1.66 -18.07 8.17
C LYS A 537 -1.37 -19.06 7.04
N CYS A 538 -2.26 -20.01 6.88
CA CYS A 538 -2.21 -21.05 5.87
C CYS A 538 -3.53 -21.16 5.12
N LEU A 539 -3.47 -21.67 3.89
CA LEU A 539 -4.61 -22.35 3.27
C LEU A 539 -4.59 -23.82 3.69
N GLY A 540 -5.68 -24.30 4.27
CA GLY A 540 -5.86 -25.73 4.57
C GLY A 540 -6.84 -26.38 3.62
N LEU A 541 -6.51 -27.59 3.18
CA LEU A 541 -7.35 -28.42 2.34
C LEU A 541 -8.08 -29.47 3.19
N TRP A 542 -9.40 -29.58 3.02
CA TRP A 542 -10.23 -30.62 3.63
C TRP A 542 -11.17 -31.25 2.62
N ARG A 543 -11.57 -32.50 2.87
CA ARG A 543 -12.75 -33.06 2.22
C ARG A 543 -13.98 -32.50 2.89
N LEU A 544 -14.90 -31.95 2.09
CA LEU A 544 -16.13 -31.36 2.63
C LEU A 544 -16.97 -32.39 3.40
N GLN A 545 -17.00 -33.64 2.96
CA GLN A 545 -17.69 -34.74 3.65
C GLN A 545 -17.19 -34.98 5.09
N ASP A 546 -15.90 -34.78 5.36
CA ASP A 546 -15.28 -35.11 6.64
C ASP A 546 -15.48 -34.00 7.69
N ILE A 547 -15.89 -32.81 7.27
CA ILE A 547 -16.23 -31.69 8.15
C ILE A 547 -17.57 -31.96 8.83
N LYS A 548 -17.56 -32.11 10.16
CA LYS A 548 -18.78 -32.24 10.96
C LYS A 548 -19.25 -30.87 11.42
N LEU A 549 -20.46 -30.49 11.03
CA LEU A 549 -21.07 -29.24 11.48
C LEU A 549 -21.82 -29.46 12.80
N PRO A 550 -21.90 -28.44 13.68
CA PRO A 550 -22.77 -28.50 14.85
C PRO A 550 -24.23 -28.72 14.44
N GLU A 551 -25.01 -29.44 15.25
CA GLU A 551 -26.43 -29.71 14.99
C GLU A 551 -27.30 -28.43 14.90
N SER A 552 -26.79 -27.30 15.39
CA SER A 552 -27.46 -26.00 15.39
C SER A 552 -27.34 -25.23 14.07
N VAL A 553 -26.73 -25.81 13.04
CA VAL A 553 -26.44 -25.22 11.71
C VAL A 553 -27.14 -26.04 10.65
#